data_AF-A0A947WGJ7-F1
#
_entry.id   AF-A0A947WGJ7-F1
#
_cell.length_a   1.000
_cell.length_b   1.000
_cell.length_c   1.000
_cell.angle_alpha   90.00
_cell.angle_beta   90.00
_cell.angle_gamma   90.00
#
_symmetry.space_group_name_H-M   'P 1'
#
loop_
_entity.id
_entity.type
_entity.pdbx_description
1 polymer ?
#
loop_
_entity_poly.entity_id
_entity_poly.type
_entity_poly.pdbx_seq_one_letter_code
_entity_poly.pdbx_strand_id
1 'polypeptide(L)'
;MKTRLAFMLAAALVMTAYGSAGAANDATRALDTQPPVRFFREPGVNPDVERDCLAALREHGPTLTALVWPFTLQRPRVDIHLMTTSGFKDSLGGVVADWGVGAAAGHTAWIDCERSRGVGRTVTHVMLHEISHCLLHQGMGAAAVPAWFHEGVAQHVSGEWRFRDTVSLMLEGHVPDLQGLEGRFPGNAQWADRAYRASLLAVDTLVDRYGEDVIGKLILATRLHGDFRRGFADATGTDYEAFTADFSRSMRIRFGWLVTLTRWPTLFVLLALGFALGAILRIRRTRRRLAELEDEDLPSDDDHSPTTAGGLDREH
;
A
#
# COMPACT_ATOMS: atom_id res chain seq x y z
N MET A 1 20.02 -17.88 -0.06
CA MET A 1 21.50 -17.75 -0.10
C MET A 1 22.05 -17.45 -1.50
N LYS A 2 21.74 -18.25 -2.53
CA LYS A 2 22.30 -18.07 -3.89
C LYS A 2 21.96 -16.71 -4.56
N THR A 3 20.76 -16.18 -4.34
CA THR A 3 20.32 -14.90 -4.95
C THR A 3 20.92 -13.66 -4.28
N ARG A 4 21.08 -13.67 -2.94
CA ARG A 4 21.80 -12.62 -2.20
C ARG A 4 23.28 -12.56 -2.57
N LEU A 5 23.90 -13.72 -2.78
CA LEU A 5 25.28 -13.83 -3.24
C LEU A 5 25.42 -13.33 -4.69
N ALA A 6 24.46 -13.65 -5.57
CA ALA A 6 24.43 -13.15 -6.94
C ALA A 6 24.21 -11.62 -7.01
N PHE A 7 23.34 -11.06 -6.16
CA PHE A 7 23.11 -9.62 -6.05
C PHE A 7 24.34 -8.88 -5.52
N MET A 8 25.00 -9.42 -4.48
CA MET A 8 26.26 -8.87 -3.95
C MET A 8 27.43 -8.98 -4.93
N LEU A 9 27.54 -10.10 -5.67
CA LEU A 9 28.55 -10.29 -6.71
C LEU A 9 28.32 -9.37 -7.91
N ALA A 10 27.07 -9.18 -8.34
CA ALA A 10 26.73 -8.24 -9.41
C ALA A 10 27.02 -6.78 -8.98
N ALA A 11 26.63 -6.39 -7.77
CA ALA A 11 26.95 -5.07 -7.22
C ALA A 11 28.47 -4.82 -7.09
N ALA A 12 29.23 -5.84 -6.69
CA ALA A 12 30.70 -5.77 -6.64
C ALA A 12 31.32 -5.67 -8.05
N LEU A 13 30.78 -6.37 -9.04
CA LEU A 13 31.25 -6.30 -10.43
C LEU A 13 30.98 -4.93 -11.06
N VAL A 14 29.82 -4.34 -10.77
CA VAL A 14 29.43 -2.97 -11.18
C VAL A 14 30.37 -1.92 -10.57
N MET A 15 30.81 -2.09 -9.32
CA MET A 15 31.81 -1.20 -8.71
C MET A 15 33.18 -1.26 -9.42
N THR A 16 33.61 -2.44 -9.87
CA THR A 16 34.86 -2.56 -10.65
C THR A 16 34.75 -2.00 -12.06
N ALA A 17 33.59 -2.10 -12.73
CA ALA A 17 33.40 -1.60 -14.09
C ALA A 17 33.27 -0.06 -14.15
N TYR A 18 32.61 0.55 -13.17
CA TYR A 18 32.53 2.02 -13.06
C TYR A 18 33.81 2.67 -12.51
N GLY A 19 34.69 1.89 -11.88
CA GLY A 19 35.95 2.38 -11.30
C GLY A 19 37.07 2.68 -12.31
N SER A 20 36.98 2.23 -13.57
CA SER A 20 38.13 2.27 -14.50
C SER A 20 37.99 3.17 -15.71
N ALA A 21 36.86 3.87 -15.93
CA ALA A 21 36.70 4.72 -17.11
C ALA A 21 35.92 6.01 -16.82
N GLY A 22 36.64 7.09 -16.46
CA GLY A 22 36.25 8.45 -16.87
C GLY A 22 35.60 9.41 -15.85
N ALA A 23 35.78 9.25 -14.53
CA ALA A 23 35.18 10.18 -13.54
C ALA A 23 36.15 10.75 -12.49
N ALA A 24 37.44 10.81 -12.81
CA ALA A 24 38.43 11.44 -11.94
C ALA A 24 38.40 12.97 -12.13
N ASN A 25 37.52 13.70 -11.42
CA ASN A 25 37.99 14.85 -10.61
C ASN A 25 36.96 15.60 -9.74
N ASP A 26 35.62 15.37 -9.81
CA ASP A 26 34.67 16.24 -9.07
C ASP A 26 33.71 15.53 -8.09
N ALA A 27 33.69 14.20 -8.02
CA ALA A 27 32.58 13.44 -7.41
C ALA A 27 32.77 12.98 -5.94
N THR A 28 33.66 13.59 -5.14
CA THR A 28 34.03 13.02 -3.82
C THR A 28 33.91 13.95 -2.63
N ARG A 29 32.86 14.80 -2.58
CA ARG A 29 32.53 15.55 -1.35
C ARG A 29 31.26 14.99 -0.73
N ALA A 30 31.36 14.46 0.49
CA ALA A 30 30.17 14.14 1.28
C ALA A 30 29.34 15.42 1.46
N LEU A 31 28.07 15.36 1.08
CA LEU A 31 27.17 16.51 1.13
C LEU A 31 26.60 16.66 2.54
N ASP A 32 26.40 17.90 2.97
CA ASP A 32 25.72 18.23 4.23
C ASP A 32 24.23 17.93 4.10
N THR A 33 23.90 16.66 4.30
CA THR A 33 22.59 16.03 4.08
C THR A 33 22.41 14.95 5.14
N GLN A 34 21.15 14.60 5.43
CA GLN A 34 20.80 13.51 6.32
C GLN A 34 19.93 12.51 5.53
N PRO A 35 20.33 11.25 5.33
CA PRO A 35 21.64 10.70 5.68
C PRO A 35 22.74 11.36 4.84
N PRO A 36 24.02 11.28 5.26
CA PRO A 36 25.14 11.70 4.42
C PRO A 36 25.17 10.91 3.10
N VAL A 37 25.16 11.62 1.98
CA VAL A 37 25.21 10.99 0.64
C VAL A 37 26.39 11.44 -0.22
N ARG A 38 26.69 10.62 -1.23
CA ARG A 38 27.53 10.99 -2.38
C ARG A 38 26.79 10.66 -3.67
N PHE A 39 26.81 11.58 -4.63
CA PHE A 39 26.24 11.34 -5.95
C PHE A 39 27.31 10.92 -6.96
N PHE A 40 26.97 9.95 -7.79
CA PHE A 40 27.70 9.51 -8.96
C PHE A 40 26.76 9.63 -10.16
N ARG A 41 26.91 10.71 -10.94
CA ARG A 41 26.08 10.94 -12.12
C ARG A 41 26.76 10.43 -13.38
N GLU A 42 26.09 9.54 -14.10
CA GLU A 42 26.56 9.04 -15.39
C GLU A 42 26.56 10.16 -16.46
N PRO A 43 27.58 10.22 -17.34
CA PRO A 43 27.53 11.09 -18.51
C PRO A 43 26.27 10.83 -19.34
N GLY A 44 25.52 11.89 -19.67
CA GLY A 44 24.25 11.80 -20.39
C GLY A 44 23.02 12.01 -19.51
N VAL A 45 23.12 11.83 -18.19
CA VAL A 45 22.05 12.22 -17.27
C VAL A 45 22.02 13.74 -17.12
N ASN A 46 20.82 14.33 -17.26
CA ASN A 46 20.62 15.78 -17.12
C ASN A 46 21.13 16.27 -15.74
N PRO A 47 22.05 17.26 -15.67
CA PRO A 47 22.57 17.81 -14.42
C PRO A 47 21.52 18.35 -13.45
N ASP A 48 20.35 18.75 -13.95
CA ASP A 48 19.25 19.25 -13.14
C ASP A 48 18.69 18.17 -12.21
N VAL A 49 18.73 16.91 -12.63
CA VAL A 49 18.25 15.77 -11.84
C VAL A 49 18.99 15.66 -10.50
N GLU A 50 20.31 15.82 -10.52
CA GLU A 50 21.13 15.79 -9.31
C GLU A 50 20.80 16.95 -8.37
N ARG A 51 20.55 18.16 -8.93
CA ARG A 51 20.14 19.33 -8.15
C ARG A 51 18.77 19.13 -7.50
N ASP A 52 17.82 18.58 -8.24
CA ASP A 52 16.47 18.26 -7.74
C ASP A 52 16.53 17.19 -6.63
N CYS A 53 17.35 16.15 -6.84
CA CYS A 53 17.62 15.12 -5.84
C CYS A 53 18.24 15.70 -4.56
N LEU A 54 19.24 16.57 -4.69
CA LEU A 54 19.85 17.22 -3.54
C LEU A 54 18.86 18.13 -2.79
N ALA A 55 18.01 18.87 -3.51
CA ALA A 55 16.97 19.68 -2.89
C ALA A 55 15.96 18.82 -2.11
N ALA A 56 15.44 17.76 -2.73
CA ALA A 56 14.52 16.83 -2.09
C ALA A 56 15.15 16.14 -0.86
N LEU A 57 16.43 15.77 -0.93
CA LEU A 57 17.13 15.16 0.19
C LEU A 57 17.34 16.14 1.35
N ARG A 58 17.60 17.43 1.07
CA ARG A 58 17.68 18.44 2.14
C ARG A 58 16.33 18.67 2.81
N GLU A 59 15.25 18.60 2.05
CA GLU A 59 13.89 18.80 2.55
C GLU A 59 13.38 17.60 3.36
N HIS A 60 13.48 16.39 2.80
CA HIS A 60 12.83 15.20 3.36
C HIS A 60 13.80 14.26 4.10
N GLY A 61 15.10 14.38 3.83
CA GLY A 61 16.12 13.50 4.36
C GLY A 61 16.20 13.44 5.89
N PRO A 62 16.11 14.57 6.63
CA PRO A 62 16.12 14.54 8.10
C PRO A 62 14.98 13.69 8.68
N THR A 63 13.75 13.85 8.16
CA THR A 63 12.57 13.07 8.58
C THR A 63 12.75 11.59 8.24
N LEU A 64 13.18 11.29 7.01
CA LEU A 64 13.50 9.92 6.58
C LEU A 64 14.54 9.26 7.50
N THR A 65 15.59 10.00 7.85
CA THR A 65 16.68 9.49 8.68
C THR A 65 16.19 9.26 10.11
N ALA A 66 15.43 10.19 10.67
CA ALA A 66 14.88 10.05 12.02
C ALA A 66 13.98 8.81 12.16
N LEU A 67 13.23 8.47 11.11
CA LEU A 67 12.31 7.34 11.11
C LEU A 67 13.01 5.99 10.91
N VAL A 68 14.00 5.93 10.00
CA VAL A 68 14.61 4.65 9.54
C VAL A 68 16.00 4.41 10.15
N TRP A 69 16.59 5.39 10.83
CA TRP A 69 17.93 5.28 11.40
C TRP A 69 17.95 5.60 12.91
N PRO A 70 17.60 4.62 13.77
CA PRO A 70 17.52 4.82 15.22
C PRO A 70 18.89 4.94 15.92
N PHE A 71 20.01 4.82 15.19
CA PHE A 71 21.35 4.77 15.78
C PHE A 71 21.95 6.17 15.91
N THR A 72 22.14 6.63 17.13
CA THR A 72 22.70 7.96 17.42
C THR A 72 24.22 8.04 17.22
N LEU A 73 24.94 6.94 17.46
CA LEU A 73 26.40 6.89 17.40
C LEU A 73 26.95 6.43 16.04
N GLN A 74 26.12 5.78 15.22
CA GLN A 74 26.51 5.32 13.89
C GLN A 74 25.96 6.28 12.87
N ARG A 75 26.81 6.78 11.96
CA ARG A 75 26.35 7.58 10.82
C ARG A 75 26.14 6.66 9.63
N PRO A 76 24.94 6.62 9.03
CA PRO A 76 24.74 5.88 7.81
C PRO A 76 25.45 6.61 6.67
N ARG A 77 25.71 5.89 5.59
CA ARG A 77 26.19 6.49 4.36
C ARG A 77 25.48 5.88 3.18
N VAL A 78 25.16 6.70 2.19
CA VAL A 78 24.54 6.21 0.95
C VAL A 78 25.26 6.77 -0.27
N ASP A 79 25.66 5.88 -1.16
CA ASP A 79 26.21 6.23 -2.47
C ASP A 79 25.08 6.12 -3.50
N ILE A 80 24.79 7.20 -4.22
CA ILE A 80 23.66 7.29 -5.15
C ILE A 80 24.19 7.39 -6.57
N HIS A 81 23.86 6.42 -7.40
CA HIS A 81 24.19 6.39 -8.81
C HIS A 81 22.98 6.84 -9.64
N LEU A 82 23.13 7.97 -10.33
CA LEU A 82 22.15 8.49 -11.27
C LEU A 82 22.56 8.03 -12.67
N MET A 83 21.73 7.18 -13.30
CA MET A 83 22.10 6.44 -14.51
C MET A 83 21.17 6.73 -15.69
N THR A 84 21.70 6.53 -16.89
CA THR A 84 20.89 6.43 -18.11
C THR A 84 20.12 5.10 -18.12
N THR A 85 19.06 4.96 -18.93
CA THR A 85 18.32 3.69 -19.03
C THR A 85 19.25 2.56 -19.48
N SER A 86 20.15 2.85 -20.43
CA SER A 86 21.14 1.90 -20.92
C SER A 86 22.12 1.49 -19.82
N GLY A 87 22.73 2.46 -19.13
CA GLY A 87 23.69 2.18 -18.06
C GLY A 87 23.07 1.37 -16.92
N PHE A 88 21.82 1.69 -16.56
CA PHE A 88 21.06 0.94 -15.56
C PHE A 88 20.81 -0.51 -16.00
N LYS A 89 20.34 -0.74 -17.23
CA LYS A 89 20.11 -2.10 -17.77
C LYS A 89 21.39 -2.90 -17.92
N ASP A 90 22.48 -2.29 -18.37
CA ASP A 90 23.76 -2.98 -18.52
C ASP A 90 24.31 -3.42 -17.16
N SER A 91 24.08 -2.61 -16.13
CA SER A 91 24.54 -2.89 -14.76
C SER A 91 23.61 -3.85 -13.99
N LEU A 92 22.30 -3.80 -14.24
CA LEU A 92 21.28 -4.42 -13.38
C LEU A 92 20.24 -5.29 -14.11
N GLY A 93 20.26 -5.34 -15.44
CA GLY A 93 19.22 -5.94 -16.29
C GLY A 93 19.05 -7.48 -16.21
N GLY A 94 19.83 -8.16 -15.37
CA GLY A 94 19.62 -9.57 -15.00
C GLY A 94 19.24 -9.79 -13.53
N VAL A 95 19.14 -8.71 -12.77
CA VAL A 95 19.05 -8.71 -11.31
C VAL A 95 17.75 -8.05 -10.85
N VAL A 96 17.43 -6.90 -11.44
CA VAL A 96 16.20 -6.13 -11.19
C VAL A 96 15.15 -6.55 -12.21
N ALA A 97 13.87 -6.56 -11.81
CA ALA A 97 12.79 -6.86 -12.74
C ALA A 97 12.67 -5.78 -13.83
N ASP A 98 12.17 -6.15 -15.01
CA ASP A 98 12.09 -5.26 -16.17
C ASP A 98 11.25 -3.99 -15.94
N TRP A 99 10.45 -3.92 -14.89
CA TRP A 99 9.64 -2.75 -14.53
C TRP A 99 10.31 -1.85 -13.48
N GLY A 100 11.38 -2.30 -12.83
CA GLY A 100 12.10 -1.52 -11.83
C GLY A 100 12.83 -0.33 -12.46
N VAL A 101 12.74 0.83 -11.80
CA VAL A 101 13.46 2.07 -12.16
C VAL A 101 14.46 2.50 -11.08
N GLY A 102 14.61 1.67 -10.05
CA GLY A 102 15.53 1.86 -8.94
C GLY A 102 15.96 0.50 -8.38
N ALA A 103 17.10 0.50 -7.70
CA ALA A 103 17.58 -0.65 -6.93
C ALA A 103 18.51 -0.20 -5.80
N ALA A 104 18.56 -0.98 -4.73
CA ALA A 104 19.44 -0.73 -3.60
C ALA A 104 20.14 -2.01 -3.12
N ALA A 105 21.43 -1.89 -2.78
CA ALA A 105 22.25 -2.95 -2.20
C ALA A 105 23.17 -2.38 -1.13
N GLY A 106 23.05 -2.86 0.12
CA GLY A 106 23.93 -2.42 1.20
C GLY A 106 23.85 -0.90 1.42
N HIS A 107 24.87 -0.17 0.97
CA HIS A 107 24.95 1.29 1.09
C HIS A 107 24.88 2.03 -0.26
N THR A 108 24.50 1.34 -1.34
CA THR A 108 24.47 1.89 -2.69
C THR A 108 23.06 1.82 -3.26
N ALA A 109 22.61 2.92 -3.84
CA ALA A 109 21.37 3.07 -4.58
C ALA A 109 21.68 3.38 -6.05
N TRP A 110 20.96 2.76 -6.97
CA TRP A 110 21.01 3.02 -8.41
C TRP A 110 19.63 3.45 -8.89
N ILE A 111 19.58 4.47 -9.75
CA ILE A 111 18.33 5.07 -10.21
C ILE A 111 18.38 5.29 -11.71
N ASP A 112 17.38 4.77 -12.43
CA ASP A 112 17.15 5.04 -13.85
C ASP A 112 16.44 6.40 -13.99
N CYS A 113 17.20 7.44 -14.33
CA CYS A 113 16.71 8.81 -14.36
C CYS A 113 15.79 9.13 -15.56
N GLU A 114 15.89 8.35 -16.63
CA GLU A 114 15.14 8.57 -17.87
C GLU A 114 13.80 7.87 -17.81
N ARG A 115 13.80 6.60 -17.42
CA ARG A 115 12.59 5.79 -17.37
C ARG A 115 11.69 6.16 -16.20
N SER A 116 12.24 6.61 -15.07
CA SER A 116 11.44 7.08 -13.92
C SER A 116 10.36 8.07 -14.35
N ARG A 117 10.71 9.05 -15.19
CA ARG A 117 9.75 10.02 -15.76
C ARG A 117 8.67 9.36 -16.61
N GLY A 118 9.05 8.34 -17.39
CA GLY A 118 8.16 7.60 -18.28
C GLY A 118 7.13 6.72 -17.55
N VAL A 119 7.41 6.27 -16.32
CA VAL A 119 6.43 5.56 -15.46
C VAL A 119 5.69 6.49 -14.50
N GLY A 120 5.75 7.81 -14.72
CA GLY A 120 5.00 8.79 -13.94
C GLY A 120 5.51 8.99 -12.51
N ARG A 121 6.75 8.57 -12.22
CA ARG A 121 7.41 8.76 -10.93
C ARG A 121 8.50 9.82 -11.05
N THR A 122 8.62 10.67 -10.05
CA THR A 122 9.76 11.61 -10.01
C THR A 122 11.02 10.85 -9.60
N VAL A 123 12.16 11.21 -10.19
CA VAL A 123 13.47 10.64 -9.81
C VAL A 123 13.73 10.85 -8.31
N THR A 124 13.26 11.96 -7.75
CA THR A 124 13.37 12.28 -6.32
C THR A 124 12.61 11.29 -5.43
N HIS A 125 11.40 10.86 -5.81
CA HIS A 125 10.66 9.84 -5.05
C HIS A 125 11.36 8.49 -5.09
N VAL A 126 11.79 8.05 -6.28
CA VAL A 126 12.56 6.81 -6.44
C VAL A 126 13.83 6.87 -5.59
N MET A 127 14.54 8.00 -5.59
CA MET A 127 15.73 8.17 -4.75
C MET A 127 15.43 8.00 -3.26
N LEU A 128 14.39 8.65 -2.72
CA LEU A 128 14.03 8.51 -1.30
C LEU A 128 13.63 7.07 -0.94
N HIS A 129 12.96 6.38 -1.88
CA HIS A 129 12.64 4.95 -1.77
C HIS A 129 13.93 4.11 -1.67
N GLU A 130 14.86 4.25 -2.61
CA GLU A 130 16.10 3.46 -2.62
C GLU A 130 17.05 3.78 -1.45
N ILE A 131 17.09 5.04 -0.99
CA ILE A 131 17.81 5.43 0.23
C ILE A 131 17.23 4.68 1.44
N SER A 132 15.91 4.55 1.53
CA SER A 132 15.26 3.84 2.63
C SER A 132 15.71 2.38 2.70
N HIS A 133 15.81 1.69 1.55
CA HIS A 133 16.38 0.34 1.47
C HIS A 133 17.84 0.29 1.92
N CYS A 134 18.67 1.27 1.55
CA CYS A 134 20.05 1.36 2.01
C CYS A 134 20.16 1.50 3.54
N LEU A 135 19.30 2.34 4.14
CA LEU A 135 19.27 2.51 5.59
C LEU A 135 18.78 1.25 6.30
N LEU A 136 17.75 0.59 5.79
CA LEU A 136 17.24 -0.68 6.33
C LEU A 136 18.30 -1.79 6.29
N HIS A 137 18.97 -1.97 5.15
CA HIS A 137 20.06 -2.95 5.01
C HIS A 137 21.19 -2.68 6.01
N GLN A 138 21.61 -1.42 6.15
CA GLN A 138 22.67 -1.05 7.09
C GLN A 138 22.22 -1.19 8.55
N GLY A 139 20.98 -0.83 8.85
CA GLY A 139 20.41 -0.80 10.20
C GLY A 139 20.16 -2.19 10.75
N MET A 140 19.54 -3.08 9.96
CA MET A 140 19.18 -4.44 10.38
C MET A 140 20.32 -5.47 10.20
N GLY A 141 21.39 -5.10 9.51
CA GLY A 141 22.57 -5.95 9.35
C GLY A 141 22.30 -7.22 8.54
N ALA A 142 22.77 -8.37 9.01
CA ALA A 142 22.66 -9.63 8.30
C ALA A 142 21.30 -10.34 8.46
N ALA A 143 20.39 -9.78 9.28
CA ALA A 143 19.10 -10.39 9.56
C ALA A 143 18.29 -10.64 8.28
N ALA A 144 17.53 -11.74 8.27
CA ALA A 144 16.54 -11.98 7.23
C ALA A 144 15.28 -11.19 7.57
N VAL A 145 14.96 -10.22 6.71
CA VAL A 145 13.84 -9.29 6.91
C VAL A 145 12.82 -9.58 5.81
N PRO A 146 11.51 -9.66 6.13
CA PRO A 146 10.47 -9.85 5.14
C PRO A 146 10.48 -8.75 4.09
N ALA A 147 10.32 -9.12 2.81
CA ALA A 147 10.30 -8.14 1.73
C ALA A 147 9.15 -7.13 1.88
N TRP A 148 7.99 -7.55 2.40
CA TRP A 148 6.90 -6.60 2.69
C TRP A 148 7.32 -5.47 3.64
N PHE A 149 8.18 -5.76 4.61
CA PHE A 149 8.61 -4.72 5.55
C PHE A 149 9.57 -3.74 4.86
N HIS A 150 10.52 -4.26 4.08
CA HIS A 150 11.42 -3.43 3.27
C HIS A 150 10.66 -2.47 2.36
N GLU A 151 9.75 -3.03 1.55
CA GLU A 151 9.01 -2.26 0.55
C GLU A 151 7.97 -1.35 1.20
N GLY A 152 7.29 -1.81 2.25
CA GLY A 152 6.31 -1.00 2.98
C GLY A 152 6.94 0.23 3.63
N VAL A 153 8.09 0.09 4.29
CA VAL A 153 8.80 1.23 4.90
C VAL A 153 9.32 2.18 3.83
N ALA A 154 9.90 1.65 2.74
CA ALA A 154 10.38 2.50 1.65
C ALA A 154 9.23 3.33 1.03
N GLN A 155 8.04 2.74 0.89
CA GLN A 155 6.85 3.46 0.42
C GLN A 155 6.30 4.46 1.43
N HIS A 156 6.22 4.08 2.70
CA HIS A 156 5.72 4.93 3.78
C HIS A 156 6.57 6.21 3.89
N VAL A 157 7.89 6.06 3.80
CA VAL A 157 8.85 7.17 3.97
C VAL A 157 8.95 8.05 2.72
N SER A 158 8.97 7.44 1.52
CA SER A 158 9.12 8.19 0.26
C SER A 158 7.87 8.99 -0.12
N GLY A 159 6.71 8.71 0.49
CA GLY A 159 5.45 9.35 0.14
C GLY A 159 5.00 9.05 -1.29
N GLU A 160 5.55 7.99 -1.89
CA GLU A 160 5.35 7.61 -3.29
C GLU A 160 3.89 7.24 -3.60
N TRP A 161 3.11 6.91 -2.57
CA TRP A 161 1.70 6.54 -2.67
C TRP A 161 0.86 7.43 -1.74
N ARG A 162 -0.12 8.15 -2.31
CA ARG A 162 -1.13 8.89 -1.53
C ARG A 162 -2.40 8.05 -1.43
N PHE A 163 -3.15 8.26 -0.36
CA PHE A 163 -4.43 7.62 0.06
C PHE A 163 -5.44 7.21 -1.05
N ARG A 164 -5.38 7.81 -2.25
CA ARG A 164 -6.24 7.45 -3.40
C ARG A 164 -5.98 6.05 -3.94
N ASP A 165 -4.78 5.50 -3.76
CA ASP A 165 -4.41 4.21 -4.34
C ASP A 165 -4.87 3.02 -3.50
N THR A 166 -5.14 3.22 -2.21
CA THR A 166 -5.76 2.21 -1.35
C THR A 166 -7.15 1.83 -1.90
N VAL A 167 -7.88 2.78 -2.51
CA VAL A 167 -9.22 2.55 -3.09
C VAL A 167 -9.21 1.69 -4.35
N SER A 168 -8.16 1.75 -5.17
CA SER A 168 -8.07 0.89 -6.37
C SER A 168 -7.76 -0.57 -5.99
N LEU A 169 -6.96 -0.80 -4.96
CA LEU A 169 -6.78 -2.14 -4.34
C LEU A 169 -8.12 -2.72 -3.84
N MET A 170 -8.98 -1.86 -3.28
CA MET A 170 -10.30 -2.25 -2.76
C MET A 170 -11.21 -2.81 -3.87
N LEU A 171 -11.15 -2.23 -5.08
CA LEU A 171 -11.99 -2.62 -6.20
C LEU A 171 -11.53 -3.92 -6.88
N GLU A 172 -10.24 -4.26 -6.80
CA GLU A 172 -9.65 -5.45 -7.42
C GLU A 172 -9.78 -6.73 -6.57
N GLY A 173 -10.10 -6.57 -5.28
CA GLY A 173 -10.66 -7.62 -4.46
C GLY A 173 -9.72 -8.64 -3.83
N HIS A 174 -8.42 -8.61 -4.12
CA HIS A 174 -7.45 -9.53 -3.51
C HIS A 174 -6.22 -8.76 -2.99
N VAL A 175 -6.15 -8.60 -1.67
CA VAL A 175 -4.94 -8.14 -0.97
C VAL A 175 -4.05 -9.37 -0.73
N PRO A 176 -2.78 -9.37 -1.19
CA PRO A 176 -1.83 -10.44 -0.90
C PRO A 176 -1.64 -10.67 0.60
N ASP A 177 -1.47 -11.93 0.99
CA ASP A 177 -1.09 -12.30 2.36
C ASP A 177 0.38 -11.96 2.62
N LEU A 178 0.68 -11.40 3.80
CA LEU A 178 2.06 -10.97 4.15
C LEU A 178 3.04 -12.14 4.21
N GLN A 179 2.58 -13.35 4.58
CA GLN A 179 3.42 -14.55 4.56
C GLN A 179 3.91 -14.86 3.13
N GLY A 180 3.07 -14.60 2.12
CA GLY A 180 3.44 -14.71 0.71
C GLY A 180 4.43 -13.63 0.24
N LEU A 181 4.62 -12.57 1.03
CA LEU A 181 5.51 -11.45 0.76
C LEU A 181 6.76 -11.43 1.66
N GLU A 182 7.07 -12.53 2.35
CA GLU A 182 8.35 -12.69 3.07
C GLU A 182 9.53 -12.92 2.11
N GLY A 183 9.24 -13.56 0.96
CA GLY A 183 10.23 -13.99 -0.02
C GLY A 183 10.45 -13.02 -1.17
N ARG A 184 10.45 -13.54 -2.41
CA ARG A 184 10.66 -12.71 -3.61
C ARG A 184 9.34 -12.09 -4.05
N PHE A 185 9.35 -10.79 -4.35
CA PHE A 185 8.21 -10.10 -4.94
C PHE A 185 7.87 -10.65 -6.34
N PRO A 186 6.60 -10.57 -6.76
CA PRO A 186 6.16 -11.09 -8.05
C PRO A 186 6.91 -10.45 -9.23
N GLY A 187 7.28 -11.26 -10.24
CA GLY A 187 7.92 -10.75 -11.46
C GLY A 187 6.98 -9.94 -12.36
N ASN A 188 5.67 -10.15 -12.25
CA ASN A 188 4.66 -9.40 -13.00
C ASN A 188 4.35 -8.07 -12.31
N ALA A 189 4.42 -6.98 -13.07
CA ALA A 189 4.21 -5.61 -12.59
C ALA A 189 2.86 -5.39 -11.87
N GLN A 190 1.75 -5.96 -12.34
CA GLN A 190 0.43 -5.81 -11.69
C GLN A 190 0.39 -6.51 -10.33
N TRP A 191 0.99 -7.69 -10.23
CA TRP A 191 1.07 -8.42 -8.96
C TRP A 191 2.07 -7.78 -8.00
N ALA A 192 3.17 -7.23 -8.53
CA ALA A 192 4.11 -6.43 -7.76
C ALA A 192 3.43 -5.18 -7.19
N ASP A 193 2.62 -4.47 -7.99
CA ASP A 193 1.85 -3.30 -7.53
C ASP A 193 0.93 -3.62 -6.35
N ARG A 194 0.23 -4.75 -6.40
CA ARG A 194 -0.60 -5.21 -5.27
C ARG A 194 0.24 -5.56 -4.04
N ALA A 195 1.37 -6.23 -4.24
CA ALA A 195 2.29 -6.58 -3.15
C ALA A 195 2.85 -5.33 -2.47
N TYR A 196 3.23 -4.33 -3.27
CA TYR A 196 3.68 -3.03 -2.82
C TYR A 196 2.65 -2.35 -1.93
N ARG A 197 1.44 -2.16 -2.44
CA ARG A 197 0.39 -1.48 -1.67
C ARG A 197 -0.04 -2.25 -0.42
N ALA A 198 -0.04 -3.59 -0.46
CA ALA A 198 -0.29 -4.41 0.73
C ALA A 198 0.81 -4.23 1.78
N SER A 199 2.05 -4.08 1.34
CA SER A 199 3.22 -3.82 2.19
C SER A 199 3.14 -2.46 2.86
N LEU A 200 2.79 -1.42 2.11
CA LEU A 200 2.53 -0.07 2.65
C LEU A 200 1.43 -0.12 3.70
N LEU A 201 0.28 -0.72 3.37
CA LEU A 201 -0.85 -0.81 4.31
C LEU A 201 -0.50 -1.58 5.59
N ALA A 202 0.37 -2.59 5.51
CA ALA A 202 0.85 -3.32 6.67
C ALA A 202 1.75 -2.45 7.56
N VAL A 203 2.65 -1.65 6.97
CA VAL A 203 3.49 -0.71 7.70
C VAL A 203 2.67 0.43 8.30
N ASP A 204 1.70 0.99 7.57
CA ASP A 204 0.77 1.99 8.10
C ASP A 204 -0.02 1.42 9.28
N THR A 205 -0.52 0.18 9.17
CA THR A 205 -1.20 -0.50 10.29
C THR A 205 -0.28 -0.71 11.49
N LEU A 206 1.01 -0.95 11.25
CA LEU A 206 2.02 -1.09 12.30
C LEU A 206 2.23 0.24 13.03
N VAL A 207 2.44 1.32 12.28
CA VAL A 207 2.61 2.68 12.80
C VAL A 207 1.37 3.15 13.56
N ASP A 208 0.18 2.96 12.98
CA ASP A 208 -1.11 3.32 13.62
C ASP A 208 -1.32 2.60 14.96
N ARG A 209 -0.87 1.34 15.06
CA ARG A 209 -1.10 0.49 16.23
C ARG A 209 -0.06 0.68 17.33
N TYR A 210 1.21 0.86 16.97
CA TYR A 210 2.33 0.82 17.91
C TYR A 210 3.07 2.16 18.03
N GLY A 211 2.69 3.16 17.24
CA GLY A 211 3.24 4.51 17.22
C GLY A 211 4.29 4.74 16.13
N GLU A 212 4.56 6.03 15.87
CA GLU A 212 5.50 6.51 14.83
C GLU A 212 6.92 5.96 15.00
N ASP A 213 7.36 5.66 16.23
CA ASP A 213 8.72 5.21 16.51
C ASP A 213 8.90 3.68 16.35
N VAL A 214 7.83 2.94 16.01
CA VAL A 214 7.88 1.47 15.90
C VAL A 214 8.87 0.98 14.84
N ILE A 215 9.00 1.71 13.73
CA ILE A 215 9.94 1.34 12.64
C ILE A 215 11.38 1.37 13.18
N GLY A 216 11.76 2.45 13.85
CA GLY A 216 13.08 2.58 14.48
C GLY A 216 13.31 1.53 15.58
N LYS A 217 12.34 1.29 16.46
CA LYS A 217 12.42 0.23 17.48
C LYS A 217 12.64 -1.15 16.86
N LEU A 218 11.90 -1.47 15.80
CA LEU A 218 11.99 -2.75 15.12
C LEU A 218 13.35 -2.96 14.43
N ILE A 219 13.90 -1.91 13.81
CA ILE A 219 15.25 -1.93 13.24
C ILE A 219 16.30 -2.22 14.32
N LEU A 220 16.23 -1.51 15.44
CA LEU A 220 17.16 -1.67 16.56
C LEU A 220 17.06 -3.08 17.18
N ALA A 221 15.85 -3.53 17.50
CA ALA A 221 15.60 -4.84 18.10
C ALA A 221 15.99 -5.98 17.16
N THR A 222 15.68 -5.87 15.86
CA THR A 222 16.11 -6.85 14.85
C THR A 222 17.62 -6.94 14.77
N ARG A 223 18.33 -5.81 14.79
CA ARG A 223 19.80 -5.79 14.81
C ARG A 223 20.37 -6.46 16.06
N LEU A 224 19.77 -6.18 17.22
CA LEU A 224 20.20 -6.72 18.50
C LEU A 224 20.04 -8.26 18.55
N HIS A 225 18.90 -8.76 18.07
CA HIS A 225 18.60 -10.19 18.10
C HIS A 225 19.19 -10.98 16.92
N GLY A 226 19.52 -10.30 15.82
CA GLY A 226 19.88 -10.94 14.55
C GLY A 226 18.71 -11.68 13.88
N ASP A 227 17.48 -11.45 14.33
CA ASP A 227 16.27 -12.12 13.89
C ASP A 227 15.08 -11.15 13.90
N PHE A 228 14.39 -11.05 12.76
CA PHE A 228 13.29 -10.09 12.60
C PHE A 228 12.06 -10.45 13.43
N ARG A 229 11.71 -11.74 13.59
CA ARG A 229 10.53 -12.15 14.36
C ARG A 229 10.71 -11.86 15.84
N ARG A 230 11.91 -12.13 16.37
CA ARG A 230 12.28 -11.76 17.74
C ARG A 230 12.31 -10.24 17.93
N GLY A 231 12.90 -9.51 16.98
CA GLY A 231 12.87 -8.05 16.98
C GLY A 231 11.45 -7.47 16.95
N PHE A 232 10.54 -8.12 16.21
CA PHE A 232 9.13 -7.76 16.13
C PHE A 232 8.43 -7.93 17.48
N ALA A 233 8.63 -9.08 18.13
CA ALA A 233 8.08 -9.34 19.44
C ALA A 233 8.61 -8.37 20.51
N ASP A 234 9.90 -8.04 20.48
CA ASP A 234 10.52 -7.09 21.41
C ASP A 234 10.00 -5.66 21.18
N ALA A 235 9.93 -5.21 19.92
CA ALA A 235 9.51 -3.84 19.60
C ALA A 235 8.01 -3.59 19.78
N THR A 236 7.17 -4.60 19.56
CA THR A 236 5.69 -4.44 19.53
C THR A 236 4.98 -5.12 20.71
N GLY A 237 5.68 -5.97 21.47
CA GLY A 237 5.08 -6.87 22.46
C GLY A 237 4.16 -7.95 21.87
N THR A 238 4.10 -8.07 20.54
CA THR A 238 3.20 -8.99 19.82
C THR A 238 4.01 -9.96 18.98
N ASP A 239 3.58 -11.22 18.92
CA ASP A 239 4.18 -12.20 18.03
C ASP A 239 3.96 -11.83 16.55
N TYR A 240 4.99 -12.03 15.72
CA TYR A 240 4.96 -11.65 14.31
C TYR A 240 3.88 -12.44 13.53
N GLU A 241 3.70 -13.71 13.83
CA GLU A 241 2.70 -14.58 13.22
C GLU A 241 1.29 -14.16 13.62
N ALA A 242 1.12 -13.72 14.86
CA ALA A 242 -0.15 -13.14 15.32
C ALA A 242 -0.49 -11.84 14.57
N PHE A 243 0.48 -10.93 14.38
CA PHE A 243 0.28 -9.71 13.62
C PHE A 243 -0.08 -9.99 12.15
N THR A 244 0.69 -10.83 11.47
CA THR A 244 0.44 -11.16 10.05
C THR A 244 -0.92 -11.84 9.86
N ALA A 245 -1.30 -12.76 10.75
CA ALA A 245 -2.62 -13.40 10.70
C ALA A 245 -3.76 -12.41 10.96
N ASP A 246 -3.60 -11.48 11.90
CA ASP A 246 -4.58 -10.43 12.20
C ASP A 246 -4.72 -9.44 11.04
N PHE A 247 -3.60 -9.04 10.43
CA PHE A 247 -3.59 -8.19 9.23
C PHE A 247 -4.36 -8.87 8.10
N SER A 248 -4.02 -10.11 7.73
CA SER A 248 -4.67 -10.83 6.65
C SER A 248 -6.17 -11.08 6.91
N ARG A 249 -6.55 -11.33 8.17
CA ARG A 249 -7.96 -11.39 8.58
C ARG A 249 -8.66 -10.04 8.39
N SER A 250 -8.03 -8.95 8.82
CA SER A 250 -8.56 -7.59 8.72
C SER A 250 -8.76 -7.18 7.26
N MET A 251 -7.80 -7.50 6.39
CA MET A 251 -7.91 -7.28 4.95
C MET A 251 -9.09 -8.08 4.36
N ARG A 252 -9.25 -9.35 4.75
CA ARG A 252 -10.37 -10.18 4.29
C ARG A 252 -11.73 -9.66 4.76
N ILE A 253 -11.86 -9.18 6.00
CA ILE A 253 -13.12 -8.65 6.51
C ILE A 253 -13.43 -7.29 5.89
N ARG A 254 -12.47 -6.35 5.90
CA ARG A 254 -12.66 -4.99 5.38
C ARG A 254 -12.90 -4.96 3.88
N PHE A 255 -12.34 -5.89 3.12
CA PHE A 255 -12.43 -5.88 1.65
C PHE A 255 -13.23 -7.04 1.05
N GLY A 256 -13.44 -8.13 1.79
CA GLY A 256 -14.17 -9.30 1.29
C GLY A 256 -15.66 -9.08 1.04
N TRP A 257 -16.31 -8.15 1.75
CA TRP A 257 -17.71 -7.80 1.49
C TRP A 257 -17.88 -7.08 0.15
N LEU A 258 -16.93 -6.21 -0.23
CA LEU A 258 -16.95 -5.47 -1.48
C LEU A 258 -16.72 -6.39 -2.70
N VAL A 259 -15.86 -7.40 -2.54
CA VAL A 259 -15.67 -8.49 -3.51
C VAL A 259 -16.93 -9.34 -3.67
N THR A 260 -17.61 -9.62 -2.56
CA THR A 260 -18.84 -10.39 -2.59
C THR A 260 -19.92 -9.64 -3.36
N LEU A 261 -20.03 -8.32 -3.21
CA LEU A 261 -20.99 -7.48 -3.94
C LEU A 261 -20.68 -7.34 -5.44
N THR A 262 -19.42 -7.41 -5.86
CA THR A 262 -18.99 -7.30 -7.26
C THR A 262 -19.04 -8.62 -8.04
N ARG A 263 -19.34 -9.75 -7.37
CA ARG A 263 -19.55 -11.03 -8.05
C ARG A 263 -20.91 -11.07 -8.75
N TRP A 264 -20.91 -11.50 -10.02
CA TRP A 264 -22.09 -11.60 -10.89
C TRP A 264 -23.30 -12.29 -10.22
N PRO A 265 -23.16 -13.43 -9.51
CA PRO A 265 -24.29 -14.07 -8.84
C PRO A 265 -24.93 -13.20 -7.75
N THR A 266 -24.15 -12.41 -7.03
CA THR A 266 -24.64 -11.55 -5.94
C THR A 266 -25.53 -10.43 -6.47
N LEU A 267 -25.20 -9.87 -7.63
CA LEU A 267 -26.05 -8.89 -8.32
C LEU A 267 -27.42 -9.49 -8.69
N PHE A 268 -27.45 -10.75 -9.18
CA PHE A 268 -28.70 -11.43 -9.47
C PHE A 268 -29.51 -11.74 -8.21
N VAL A 269 -28.87 -12.09 -7.10
CA VAL A 269 -29.56 -12.31 -5.80
C VAL A 269 -30.15 -11.00 -5.27
N LEU A 270 -29.41 -9.89 -5.32
CA LEU A 270 -29.91 -8.58 -4.90
C LEU A 270 -31.05 -8.08 -5.80
N LEU A 271 -30.93 -8.29 -7.11
CA LEU A 271 -31.97 -7.97 -8.08
C LEU A 271 -33.24 -8.81 -7.81
N ALA A 272 -33.08 -10.11 -7.55
CA ALA A 272 -34.19 -11.00 -7.21
C ALA A 272 -34.89 -10.59 -5.91
N LEU A 273 -34.13 -10.20 -4.86
CA LEU A 273 -34.70 -9.65 -3.64
C LEU A 273 -35.46 -8.34 -3.90
N GLY A 274 -34.92 -7.46 -4.73
CA GLY A 274 -35.58 -6.21 -5.13
C GLY A 274 -36.91 -6.47 -5.86
N PHE A 275 -36.92 -7.41 -6.80
CA PHE A 275 -38.15 -7.84 -7.49
C PHE A 275 -39.16 -8.49 -6.54
N ALA A 276 -38.71 -9.36 -5.63
CA ALA A 276 -39.56 -10.00 -4.65
C ALA A 276 -40.20 -8.97 -3.71
N LEU A 277 -39.41 -8.01 -3.20
CA LEU A 277 -39.92 -6.92 -2.37
C LEU A 277 -40.89 -6.02 -3.13
N GLY A 278 -40.56 -5.66 -4.38
CA GLY A 278 -41.44 -4.91 -5.27
C GLY A 278 -42.77 -5.63 -5.54
N ALA A 279 -42.73 -6.94 -5.77
CA ALA A 279 -43.91 -7.78 -5.94
C ALA A 279 -44.76 -7.84 -4.67
N ILE A 280 -44.14 -8.03 -3.50
CA ILE A 280 -44.82 -8.03 -2.20
C ILE A 280 -45.50 -6.67 -1.94
N LEU A 281 -44.80 -5.57 -2.18
CA LEU A 281 -45.36 -4.22 -2.02
C LEU A 281 -46.48 -3.94 -3.02
N ARG A 282 -46.35 -4.41 -4.26
CA ARG A 282 -47.39 -4.31 -5.29
C ARG A 282 -48.63 -5.11 -4.88
N ILE A 283 -48.47 -6.36 -4.46
CA ILE A 283 -49.58 -7.21 -3.98
C ILE A 283 -50.27 -6.56 -2.78
N ARG A 284 -49.51 -6.01 -1.83
CA ARG A 284 -50.08 -5.27 -0.69
C ARG A 284 -50.87 -4.04 -1.11
N ARG A 285 -50.37 -3.26 -2.07
CA ARG A 285 -51.07 -2.08 -2.61
C ARG A 285 -52.33 -2.46 -3.39
N THR A 286 -52.25 -3.48 -4.24
CA THR A 286 -53.40 -3.97 -5.02
C THR A 286 -54.49 -4.54 -4.12
N ARG A 287 -54.12 -5.30 -3.07
CA ARG A 287 -55.09 -5.80 -2.08
C ARG A 287 -55.78 -4.69 -1.29
N ARG A 288 -55.05 -3.61 -0.94
CA ARG A 288 -55.66 -2.44 -0.29
C ARG A 288 -56.69 -1.74 -1.18
N ARG A 289 -56.38 -1.55 -2.47
CA ARG A 289 -57.31 -0.93 -3.44
C ARG A 289 -58.55 -1.77 -3.73
N LEU A 290 -58.44 -3.11 -3.71
CA LEU A 290 -59.59 -3.99 -3.90
C LEU A 290 -60.51 -3.98 -2.67
N ALA A 291 -59.94 -3.93 -1.46
CA ALA A 291 -60.74 -3.79 -0.24
C ALA A 291 -61.52 -2.46 -0.18
N GLU A 292 -60.94 -1.37 -0.70
CA GLU A 292 -61.63 -0.07 -0.80
C GLU A 292 -62.81 -0.11 -1.79
N LEU A 293 -62.73 -0.88 -2.88
CA LEU A 293 -63.80 -1.04 -3.86
C LEU A 293 -64.91 -2.00 -3.38
N GLU A 294 -64.57 -3.04 -2.62
CA GLU A 294 -65.55 -3.95 -2.00
C GLU A 294 -66.40 -3.23 -0.93
N ASP A 295 -65.84 -2.21 -0.27
CA ASP A 295 -66.59 -1.34 0.66
C ASP A 295 -67.48 -0.31 -0.08
N GLU A 296 -67.13 0.09 -1.30
CA GLU A 296 -67.95 1.01 -2.14
C GLU A 296 -69.11 0.29 -2.88
N ASP A 297 -68.96 -1.00 -3.22
CA ASP A 297 -69.98 -1.81 -3.91
C ASP A 297 -71.02 -2.44 -2.96
N LEU A 298 -70.91 -2.23 -1.64
CA LEU A 298 -71.96 -2.58 -0.69
C LEU A 298 -73.14 -1.61 -0.88
N PRO A 299 -74.34 -2.07 -1.27
CA PRO A 299 -75.49 -1.18 -1.45
C PRO A 299 -75.76 -0.44 -0.14
N SER A 300 -75.78 0.89 -0.20
CA SER A 300 -76.23 1.72 0.91
C SER A 300 -77.73 1.43 1.13
N ASP A 301 -78.04 0.60 2.13
CA ASP A 301 -79.39 0.40 2.66
C ASP A 301 -79.86 1.68 3.39
N ASP A 302 -80.02 2.76 2.64
CA ASP A 302 -80.71 3.99 3.06
C ASP A 302 -81.97 4.18 2.21
N ASP A 303 -82.94 3.27 2.35
CA ASP A 303 -84.35 3.61 2.10
C ASP A 303 -85.28 2.90 3.08
N HIS A 304 -85.43 3.49 4.27
CA HIS A 304 -86.65 3.32 5.05
C HIS A 304 -87.13 4.68 5.57
N SER A 305 -88.05 5.27 4.81
CA SER A 305 -88.92 6.37 5.25
C SER A 305 -89.80 5.93 6.44
N PRO A 306 -89.81 6.61 7.59
CA PRO A 306 -90.80 6.34 8.63
C PRO A 306 -92.09 7.13 8.34
N THR A 307 -93.19 6.40 8.21
CA THR A 307 -94.55 6.93 8.15
C THR A 307 -94.94 7.59 9.48
N THR A 308 -95.50 8.80 9.37
CA THR A 308 -95.98 9.68 10.43
C THR A 308 -97.28 9.23 11.11
N ALA A 309 -97.39 9.61 12.40
CA ALA A 309 -98.60 9.93 13.19
C ALA A 309 -99.57 8.78 13.47
N GLY A 310 -100.12 8.57 14.67
CA GLY A 310 -100.41 9.48 15.79
C GLY A 310 -101.88 9.26 16.16
N GLY A 311 -102.18 8.78 17.38
CA GLY A 311 -103.56 8.74 17.86
C GLY A 311 -103.87 7.81 19.03
N LEU A 312 -104.28 8.47 20.12
CA LEU A 312 -105.32 8.11 21.09
C LEU A 312 -104.89 7.54 22.45
N ASP A 313 -104.87 8.48 23.40
CA ASP A 313 -105.18 8.32 24.82
C ASP A 313 -106.54 7.64 25.05
N ARG A 314 -106.63 6.81 26.11
CA ARG A 314 -107.80 6.74 27.01
C ARG A 314 -107.47 6.08 28.37
N GLU A 315 -107.89 6.80 29.42
CA GLU A 315 -108.47 6.35 30.71
C GLU A 315 -107.56 5.69 31.77
N HIS A 316 -107.30 6.43 32.87
CA HIS A 316 -108.08 6.34 34.11
C HIS A 316 -107.82 7.53 35.05
#